data_AF-S4PU16-F1
#
_entry.id   AF-S4PU16-F1
#
_cell.length_a   1.000
_cell.length_b   1.000
_cell.length_c   1.000
_cell.angle_alpha   90.00
_cell.angle_beta   90.00
_cell.angle_gamma   90.00
#
_symmetry.space_group_name_H-M   'P 1'
#
loop_
_entity.id
_entity.type
_entity.pdbx_description
1 polymer ?
#
loop_
_entity_poly.entity_id
_entity_poly.type
_entity_poly.pdbx_seq_one_letter_code
_entity_poly.pdbx_strand_id
1 'polypeptide(L)'
;FDDIKEEKTVEVIQNSDNQETSIERLGGIACGYCTVICKDRVEFDAHVSYEHGDKDIVYVCVVCDKLFEKYSAFGEHAYNHFSKDRYCCSICLKTFNRLSMLA
;
A
#
# COMPACT_ATOMS: atom_id res chain seq x y z
N PHE A 1 44.66 14.11 22.14
CA PHE A 1 44.00 12.83 21.87
C PHE A 1 42.72 12.87 22.68
N ASP A 2 41.66 13.42 22.11
CA ASP A 2 40.33 13.35 22.68
C ASP A 2 39.38 13.03 21.53
N ASP A 3 39.00 11.76 21.49
CA ASP A 3 38.05 11.17 20.57
C ASP A 3 36.67 11.82 20.75
N ILE A 4 36.28 12.64 19.78
CA ILE A 4 34.89 13.06 19.60
C ILE A 4 34.15 11.83 19.06
N LYS A 5 33.49 11.08 19.96
CA LYS A 5 32.48 10.08 19.56
C LYS A 5 31.27 10.84 19.04
N GLU A 6 31.20 11.04 17.73
CA GLU A 6 29.96 11.38 17.04
C GLU A 6 28.95 10.24 17.26
N GLU A 7 28.03 10.44 18.18
CA GLU A 7 26.81 9.66 18.27
C GLU A 7 25.97 9.95 17.02
N LYS A 8 26.16 9.11 15.98
CA LYS A 8 25.29 9.11 14.80
C LYS A 8 23.88 8.71 15.23
N THR A 9 23.05 9.70 15.53
CA THR A 9 21.61 9.51 15.68
C THR A 9 21.04 9.03 14.36
N VAL A 10 20.40 7.86 14.38
CA VAL A 10 19.68 7.32 13.22
C VAL A 10 18.48 8.23 12.95
N GLU A 11 18.60 9.11 11.97
CA GLU A 11 17.45 9.88 11.47
C GLU A 11 16.59 8.95 10.61
N VAL A 12 15.44 8.56 11.16
CA VAL A 12 14.37 7.92 10.39
C VAL A 12 13.85 8.97 9.43
N ILE A 13 14.25 8.89 8.16
CA ILE A 13 13.60 9.67 7.09
C ILE A 13 12.23 9.02 6.88
N GLN A 14 11.27 9.38 7.73
CA GLN A 14 9.87 9.33 7.35
C GLN A 14 9.75 10.30 6.19
N ASN A 15 9.63 9.80 4.96
CA ASN A 15 9.18 10.62 3.84
C ASN A 15 7.80 11.15 4.25
N SER A 16 7.85 12.33 4.86
CA SER A 16 6.74 13.05 5.44
C SER A 16 6.22 13.89 4.32
N ASP A 17 5.32 13.34 3.51
CA ASP A 17 4.34 14.10 2.71
C ASP A 17 3.30 13.11 2.15
N ASN A 18 2.08 13.22 2.69
CA ASN A 18 0.86 12.43 2.45
C ASN A 18 0.83 10.95 2.88
N GLN A 19 -0.08 10.63 3.82
CA GLN A 19 -0.43 9.26 4.24
C GLN A 19 -1.23 8.52 3.16
N GLU A 20 -0.66 8.36 1.96
CA GLU A 20 -1.30 7.63 0.88
C GLU A 20 -1.35 6.13 1.20
N THR A 21 -2.56 5.57 1.17
CA THR A 21 -2.83 4.17 1.41
C THR A 21 -2.25 3.30 0.28
N SER A 22 -2.02 2.01 0.56
CA SER A 22 -1.57 1.08 -0.48
C SER A 22 -2.56 0.96 -1.65
N ILE A 23 -3.84 1.25 -1.43
CA ILE A 23 -4.89 1.21 -2.45
C ILE A 23 -4.82 2.42 -3.38
N GLU A 24 -4.61 3.61 -2.82
CA GLU A 24 -4.39 4.82 -3.61
C GLU A 24 -3.12 4.69 -4.48
N ARG A 25 -2.01 4.16 -3.92
CA ARG A 25 -0.78 3.87 -4.68
C ARG A 25 -0.97 2.82 -5.78
N LEU A 26 -1.93 1.90 -5.60
CA LEU A 26 -2.28 0.95 -6.64
C LEU A 26 -2.98 1.64 -7.82
N GLY A 27 -3.64 2.77 -7.59
CA GLY A 27 -4.52 3.44 -8.54
C GLY A 27 -6.00 3.12 -8.36
N GLY A 28 -6.38 2.51 -7.23
CA GLY A 28 -7.76 2.16 -6.88
C GLY A 28 -8.10 0.67 -6.99
N ILE A 29 -9.40 0.39 -6.98
CA ILE A 29 -10.00 -0.95 -6.97
C ILE A 29 -10.76 -1.15 -8.27
N ALA A 30 -10.34 -2.11 -9.10
CA ALA A 30 -11.10 -2.47 -10.30
C ALA A 30 -12.27 -3.40 -9.95
N CYS A 31 -13.39 -3.18 -10.65
CA CYS A 31 -14.56 -4.04 -10.56
C CYS A 31 -14.40 -5.31 -11.37
N GLY A 32 -14.70 -6.47 -10.77
CA GLY A 32 -14.67 -7.76 -11.47
C GLY A 32 -15.74 -7.95 -12.55
N TYR A 33 -16.70 -7.01 -12.67
CA TYR A 33 -17.84 -7.14 -13.57
C TYR A 33 -17.90 -6.06 -14.67
N CYS A 34 -17.07 -5.02 -14.57
CA CYS A 34 -17.01 -3.93 -15.54
C CYS A 34 -15.64 -3.25 -15.51
N THR A 35 -15.46 -2.18 -16.30
CA THR A 35 -14.16 -1.50 -16.43
C THR A 35 -13.99 -0.35 -15.43
N VAL A 36 -14.89 -0.19 -14.47
CA VAL A 36 -14.84 0.91 -13.50
C VAL A 36 -13.75 0.63 -12.46
N ILE A 37 -12.98 1.68 -12.16
CA ILE A 37 -11.99 1.70 -11.08
C ILE A 37 -12.48 2.71 -10.05
N CYS A 38 -12.64 2.25 -8.81
CA CYS A 38 -13.07 3.07 -7.68
C CYS A 38 -11.86 3.48 -6.84
N LYS A 39 -11.83 4.71 -6.34
CA LYS A 39 -10.65 5.20 -5.58
C LYS A 39 -10.47 4.54 -4.21
N ASP A 40 -11.58 4.13 -3.59
CA ASP A 40 -11.60 3.56 -2.25
C ASP A 40 -12.70 2.49 -2.11
N ARG A 41 -12.73 1.84 -0.95
CA ARG A 41 -13.69 0.78 -0.65
C ARG A 41 -15.13 1.26 -0.57
N VAL A 42 -15.38 2.46 -0.04
CA VAL A 42 -16.75 2.96 0.15
C VAL A 42 -17.39 3.21 -1.21
N GLU A 43 -16.65 3.84 -2.12
CA GLU A 43 -17.08 4.04 -3.50
C GLU A 43 -17.26 2.71 -4.24
N PHE A 44 -16.37 1.75 -4.01
CA PHE A 44 -16.45 0.42 -4.61
C PHE A 44 -17.66 -0.38 -4.15
N ASP A 45 -17.89 -0.48 -2.84
CA ASP A 45 -19.00 -1.24 -2.27
C ASP A 45 -20.35 -0.62 -2.74
N ALA A 46 -20.43 0.71 -2.82
CA ALA A 46 -21.59 1.40 -3.38
C ALA A 46 -21.77 1.12 -4.89
N HIS A 47 -20.70 1.22 -5.68
CA HIS A 47 -20.72 0.90 -7.11
C HIS A 47 -21.27 -0.51 -7.36
N VAL A 48 -20.78 -1.52 -6.63
CA VAL A 48 -21.24 -2.90 -6.80
C VAL A 48 -22.72 -3.03 -6.45
N SER A 49 -23.16 -2.43 -5.35
CA SER A 49 -24.56 -2.48 -4.92
C SER A 49 -25.51 -1.84 -5.93
N TYR A 50 -25.18 -0.68 -6.50
CA TYR A 50 -26.06 0.03 -7.43
C TYR A 50 -26.03 -0.52 -8.87
N GLU A 51 -24.85 -0.87 -9.38
CA GLU A 51 -24.68 -1.26 -10.78
C GLU A 51 -24.81 -2.78 -10.99
N HIS A 52 -24.46 -3.57 -9.97
CA HIS A 52 -24.43 -5.03 -10.07
C HIS A 52 -25.43 -5.74 -9.14
N GLY A 53 -26.15 -5.00 -8.29
CA GLY A 53 -27.17 -5.53 -7.38
C GLY A 53 -26.58 -6.45 -6.30
N ASP A 54 -27.22 -7.60 -6.09
CA ASP A 54 -26.81 -8.60 -5.08
C ASP A 54 -25.66 -9.53 -5.54
N LYS A 55 -24.79 -9.07 -6.45
CA LYS A 55 -23.60 -9.84 -6.81
C LYS A 55 -22.56 -9.81 -5.69
N ASP A 56 -21.79 -10.89 -5.60
CA ASP A 56 -20.65 -10.96 -4.68
C ASP A 56 -19.62 -9.86 -4.99
N ILE A 57 -19.01 -9.31 -3.94
CA ILE A 57 -18.03 -8.24 -4.08
C ILE A 57 -16.68 -8.85 -4.49
N VAL A 58 -16.22 -8.51 -5.70
CA VAL A 58 -14.95 -9.02 -6.27
C VAL A 58 -13.98 -7.87 -6.54
N TYR A 59 -12.96 -7.76 -5.70
CA TYR A 59 -11.88 -6.77 -5.80
C TYR A 59 -10.84 -7.22 -6.82
N VAL A 60 -10.54 -6.40 -7.83
CA VAL A 60 -9.51 -6.69 -8.85
C VAL A 60 -8.35 -5.72 -8.72
N CYS A 61 -7.13 -6.27 -8.72
CA CYS A 61 -5.89 -5.48 -8.72
C CYS A 61 -5.65 -4.86 -10.10
N VAL A 62 -5.58 -3.53 -10.18
CA VAL A 62 -5.31 -2.82 -11.45
C VAL A 62 -3.91 -3.05 -12.03
N VAL A 63 -2.98 -3.57 -11.22
CA VAL A 63 -1.58 -3.80 -11.64
C VAL A 63 -1.38 -5.21 -12.22
N CYS A 64 -2.10 -6.21 -11.74
CA CYS A 64 -1.87 -7.61 -12.12
C CYS A 64 -3.15 -8.44 -12.37
N ASP A 65 -4.30 -7.78 -12.36
CA ASP A 65 -5.64 -8.36 -12.61
C ASP A 65 -6.03 -9.52 -11.69
N LYS A 66 -5.30 -9.69 -10.58
CA LYS A 66 -5.63 -10.72 -9.60
C LYS A 66 -6.90 -10.36 -8.85
N LEU A 67 -7.78 -11.35 -8.71
CA LEU A 67 -9.08 -11.23 -8.05
C LEU A 67 -9.03 -11.65 -6.58
N PHE A 68 -9.84 -10.99 -5.77
CA PHE A 68 -9.99 -11.24 -4.35
C PHE A 68 -11.46 -11.07 -3.94
N GLU A 69 -11.97 -12.00 -3.14
CA GLU A 69 -13.34 -11.95 -2.59
C GLU A 69 -13.41 -11.20 -1.25
N LYS A 70 -12.26 -10.86 -0.68
CA LYS A 70 -12.15 -10.21 0.64
C LYS A 70 -11.26 -8.98 0.55
N TYR A 71 -11.76 -7.87 1.10
CA TYR A 71 -11.01 -6.61 1.15
C TYR A 71 -9.68 -6.73 1.90
N SER A 72 -9.62 -7.49 3.01
CA SER A 72 -8.38 -7.67 3.77
C SER A 72 -7.28 -8.34 2.95
N ALA A 73 -7.62 -9.37 2.18
CA ALA A 73 -6.69 -10.08 1.30
C ALA A 73 -6.22 -9.18 0.15
N PHE A 74 -7.12 -8.38 -0.42
CA PHE A 74 -6.79 -7.37 -1.42
C PHE A 74 -5.86 -6.29 -0.85
N GLY A 75 -6.12 -5.79 0.35
CA GLY A 75 -5.30 -4.77 1.02
C GLY A 75 -3.89 -5.27 1.34
N GLU A 76 -3.75 -6.51 1.84
CA GLU A 76 -2.43 -7.15 2.04
C GLU A 76 -1.69 -7.32 0.71
N HIS A 77 -2.39 -7.76 -0.33
CA HIS A 77 -1.82 -7.88 -1.67
C HIS A 77 -1.34 -6.54 -2.23
N ALA A 78 -2.16 -5.49 -2.14
CA ALA A 78 -1.80 -4.13 -2.57
C ALA A 78 -0.60 -3.60 -1.78
N TYR A 79 -0.53 -3.87 -0.48
CA TYR A 79 0.64 -3.55 0.33
C TYR A 79 1.90 -4.25 -0.20
N ASN A 80 1.81 -5.53 -0.61
CA ASN A 80 2.97 -6.27 -1.10
C ASN A 80 3.57 -5.71 -2.40
N HIS A 81 2.78 -5.04 -3.24
CA HIS A 81 3.30 -4.32 -4.41
C HIS A 81 4.32 -3.23 -4.02
N PHE A 82 4.06 -2.51 -2.93
CA PHE A 82 4.83 -1.33 -2.49
C PHE A 82 5.57 -1.54 -1.18
N SER A 83 5.57 -2.76 -0.64
CA SER A 83 6.19 -3.12 0.63
C SER A 83 7.70 -2.84 0.64
N LYS A 84 8.35 -2.79 -0.53
CA LYS A 84 9.79 -2.50 -0.66
C LYS A 84 10.17 -1.03 -0.52
N ASP A 85 9.23 -0.10 -0.42
CA ASP A 85 9.52 1.33 -0.58
C ASP A 85 9.40 2.19 0.71
N ARG A 86 9.22 1.58 1.89
CA ARG A 86 8.76 2.36 3.07
C ARG A 86 9.82 2.72 4.09
N TYR A 87 10.93 2.00 4.18
CA TYR A 87 11.95 2.28 5.20
C TYR A 87 13.35 2.26 4.60
N CYS A 88 13.90 3.42 4.25
CA CYS A 88 15.26 3.53 3.71
C CYS A 88 16.28 3.82 4.82
N CYS A 89 17.35 3.04 4.91
CA CYS A 89 18.50 3.36 5.75
C CYS A 89 19.33 4.47 5.09
N SER A 90 19.50 5.61 5.74
CA SER A 90 20.29 6.74 5.19
C SER A 90 21.79 6.45 5.05
N ILE A 91 22.31 5.43 5.74
CA ILE A 91 23.73 5.07 5.72
C ILE A 91 24.09 4.14 4.56
N CYS A 92 23.27 3.10 4.32
CA CYS A 92 23.54 2.11 3.27
C CYS A 92 22.53 2.13 2.12
N LEU A 93 21.55 3.03 2.17
CA LEU A 93 20.47 3.23 1.19
C LEU A 93 19.62 1.98 0.91
N LYS A 94 19.66 0.99 1.81
CA LYS A 94 18.83 -0.20 1.73
C LYS A 94 17.41 0.11 2.19
N THR A 95 16.44 -0.45 1.46
CA THR A 95 15.02 -0.31 1.81
C THR A 95 14.48 -1.56 2.48
N PHE A 96 13.69 -1.36 3.52
CA PHE A 96 13.05 -2.37 4.34
C PHE A 96 11.53 -2.17 4.32
N ASN A 97 10.80 -3.22 4.68
CA ASN A 97 9.33 -3.22 4.70
C ASN A 97 8.72 -3.09 6.10
N ARG A 98 9.53 -3.12 7.16
CA ARG A 98 9.11 -2.98 8.57
C ARG A 98 10.12 -2.16 9.35
N LEU A 99 9.64 -1.29 10.25
CA LEU A 99 10.49 -0.48 11.11
C LEU A 99 11.38 -1.35 12.02
N SER A 100 10.88 -2.50 12.49
CA SER A 100 11.64 -3.45 13.31
C SER A 100 12.80 -4.14 12.58
N MET A 101 12.97 -3.89 11.28
CA MET A 101 14.06 -4.45 10.47
C MET A 101 15.17 -3.42 10.19
N LEU A 102 15.04 -2.17 10.67
CA LEU A 102 16.18 -1.27 10.85
C LEU A 102 16.89 -1.68 12.16
N ALA A 103 17.96 -2.45 12.04
CA ALA A 103 18.87 -2.78 13.15
C ALA A 103 20.23 -2.12 12.93
#